data_AF-W4R0E0-F1
#
_entry.id   AF-W4R0E0-F1
#
_cell.length_a   1.000
_cell.length_b   1.000
_cell.length_c   1.000
_cell.angle_alpha   90.00
_cell.angle_beta   90.00
_cell.angle_gamma   90.00
#
_symmetry.space_group_name_H-M   'P 1'
#
loop_
_entity.id
_entity.type
_entity.pdbx_description
1 polymer ?
#
loop_
_entity_poly.entity_id
_entity_poly.type
_entity_poly.pdbx_seq_one_letter_code
_entity_poly.pdbx_strand_id
1 'polypeptide(L)' 'MSGSPIIQEDKLIGAVTHVFVNDPTSGYGGHIEWMLQEAEIK' A
#
# COMPACT_ATOMS: atom_id res chain seq x y z
N MET A 1 6.27 6.78 6.48
CA MET A 1 5.07 6.61 5.66
C MET A 1 4.64 5.14 5.50
N SER A 2 5.32 4.16 6.10
CA SER A 2 4.86 2.77 6.07
C SER A 2 3.45 2.65 6.66
N GLY A 3 2.56 1.92 5.99
CA GLY A 3 1.15 1.79 6.35
C GLY A 3 0.24 2.92 5.86
N SER A 4 0.76 3.92 5.14
CA SER A 4 -0.10 4.97 4.55
C SER A 4 -0.96 4.39 3.42
N PRO A 5 -2.27 4.71 3.35
CA PRO A 5 -3.16 4.16 2.33
C PRO A 5 -2.84 4.73 0.94
N ILE A 6 -2.97 3.88 -0.08
CA ILE A 6 -2.92 4.25 -1.49
C ILE A 6 -4.36 4.30 -1.99
N ILE A 7 -4.80 5.50 -2.40
CA ILE A 7 -6.16 5.75 -2.86
C ILE A 7 -6.15 6.02 -4.36
N GLN A 8 -7.01 5.33 -5.10
CA GLN A 8 -7.26 5.58 -6.52
C GLN A 8 -8.77 5.54 -6.75
N GLU A 9 -9.31 6.55 -7.45
CA GLU A 9 -10.77 6.67 -7.70
C GLU A 9 -11.60 6.54 -6.42
N ASP A 10 -11.18 7.20 -5.34
CA ASP A 10 -11.80 7.14 -4.00
C ASP A 10 -11.88 5.74 -3.37
N LYS A 11 -11.12 4.77 -3.90
CA LYS A 11 -11.03 3.40 -3.38
C LYS A 11 -9.64 3.13 -2.81
N LEU A 12 -9.60 2.38 -1.72
CA LEU A 12 -8.36 1.85 -1.16
C LEU A 12 -7.85 0.71 -2.06
N ILE A 13 -6.64 0.87 -2.60
CA ILE A 13 -6.02 -0.13 -3.49
C ILE A 13 -4.73 -0.73 -2.92
N GLY A 14 -4.26 -0.24 -1.78
CA GLY A 14 -3.07 -0.77 -1.12
C GLY A 14 -2.54 0.13 -0.02
N ALA A 15 -1.32 -0.15 0.43
CA ALA A 15 -0.61 0.68 1.40
C ALA A 15 0.89 0.77 1.06
N VAL A 16 1.50 1.92 1.36
CA VAL A 16 2.96 2.11 1.22
C VAL A 16 3.68 1.20 2.20
N THR A 17 4.63 0.40 1.73
CA THR A 17 5.44 -0.48 2.60
C THR A 17 6.79 0.16 2.90
N HIS A 18 7.50 0.59 1.85
CA HIS A 18 8.84 1.15 1.92
C HIS A 18 9.02 2.24 0.86
N VAL A 19 9.92 3.18 1.11
CA VAL A 19 10.34 4.21 0.14
C VAL A 19 11.84 4.13 -0.05
N PHE A 20 12.36 4.62 -1.18
CA PHE A 20 13.80 4.65 -1.40
C PHE A 20 14.45 5.69 -0.47
N VAL A 21 15.57 5.33 0.15
CA VAL A 21 16.27 6.20 1.12
C VAL A 21 16.78 7.48 0.46
N ASN A 22 17.23 7.37 -0.79
CA ASN A 22 17.77 8.47 -1.59
C ASN A 22 16.70 9.24 -2.39
N ASP A 23 15.48 8.72 -2.49
CA ASP A 23 14.34 9.37 -3.15
C ASP A 23 13.02 8.94 -2.48
N PRO A 24 12.52 9.71 -1.49
CA PRO A 24 11.30 9.36 -0.78
C PRO A 24 10.02 9.58 -1.62
N THR A 25 10.13 10.10 -2.84
CA THR A 25 8.98 10.24 -3.76
C THR A 25 8.64 8.91 -4.46
N SER A 26 9.57 7.96 -4.45
CA SER A 26 9.45 6.65 -5.09
C SER A 26 9.56 5.53 -4.05
N GLY A 27 8.82 4.45 -4.25
CA GLY A 27 8.79 3.34 -3.30
C GLY A 27 7.93 2.16 -3.73
N TYR A 28 7.62 1.31 -2.76
CA TYR A 28 6.84 0.11 -2.93
C TYR A 28 5.50 0.20 -2.18
N GLY A 29 4.46 -0.34 -2.80
CA GLY A 29 3.15 -0.54 -2.19
C GLY A 29 2.80 -2.03 -2.11
N GLY A 30 2.10 -2.42 -1.05
CA GLY A 30 1.42 -3.71 -0.96
C GLY A 30 0.02 -3.60 -1.57
N HIS A 31 -0.37 -4.59 -2.38
CA HIS A 31 -1.66 -4.61 -3.06
C HIS A 31 -2.80 -5.00 -2.08
N ILE A 32 -3.96 -4.33 -2.16
CA ILE A 32 -5.07 -4.54 -1.22
C ILE A 32 -5.58 -6.00 -1.21
N GLU A 33 -5.54 -6.68 -2.35
CA GLU A 33 -5.95 -8.09 -2.46
C GLU A 33 -5.20 -9.00 -1.47
N TRP A 34 -3.87 -8.85 -1.38
CA TRP A 34 -3.05 -9.68 -0.48
C TRP A 34 -3.35 -9.35 0.98
N MET A 35 -3.61 -8.09 1.29
CA MET A 35 -3.97 -7.66 2.65
C MET A 35 -5.31 -8.28 3.08
N LEU A 36 -6.30 -8.32 2.17
CA LEU A 36 -7.61 -8.93 2.43
C LEU A 36 -7.50 -10.46 2.61
N GLN A 37 -6.70 -11.11 1.77
CA GLN A 37 -6.43 -12.55 1.87
C GLN A 37 -5.80 -12.93 3.22
N GLU A 38 -4.77 -12.20 3.65
CA GLU A 38 -4.11 -12.42 4.95
C GLU A 38 -5.03 -12.10 6.13
N ALA A 39 -5.93 -11.12 5.98
CA ALA A 39 -6.93 -10.77 6.99
C ALA A 39 -8.14 -11.73 7.02
N GLU A 40 -8.18 -12.74 6.14
CA GLU A 40 -9.31 -13.65 5.95
C GLU A 40 -10.64 -12.93 5.62
N ILE A 41 -10.55 -11.77 4.96
CA ILE A 41 -11.70 -10.96 4.52
C ILE A 41 -11.97 -11.26 3.05
N LYS A 42 -13.19 -11.72 2.74
CA LYS A 42 -13.68 -12.01 1.37
C LYS A 42 -14.67 -10.95 0.89
#